data_AF-A0A821PAB1-F1
#
_entry.id   AF-A0A821PAB1-F1
#
_cell.length_a   1.000
_cell.length_b   1.000
_cell.length_c   1.000
_cell.angle_alpha   90.00
_cell.angle_beta   90.00
_cell.angle_gamma   90.00
#
_symmetry.space_group_name_H-M   'P 1'
#
loop_
_entity.id
_entity.type
_entity.pdbx_description
1 polymer ?
#
loop_
_entity_poly.entity_id
_entity_poly.type
_entity_poly.pdbx_seq_one_letter_code
_entity_poly.pdbx_strand_id
1 'polypeptide(L)'
;MVHQIWNILYMLGLLIITYSTILVTIIVGFTGQLFYWLFLDPCGFRNRNANRKLTSANNKKDNEYYSLIIGSGFSGLGMAIKLKELGTDNFTIIERHGHVGG
;
A
#
# COMPACT_ATOMS: atom_id res chain seq x y z
N MET A 1 -25.19 51.25 -0.81
CA MET A 1 -24.01 50.78 -0.04
C MET A 1 -24.27 49.44 0.66
N VAL A 2 -25.35 49.29 1.44
CA VAL A 2 -25.68 48.04 2.18
C VAL A 2 -25.91 46.81 1.27
N HIS A 3 -26.61 46.96 0.14
CA HIS A 3 -26.80 45.85 -0.82
C HIS A 3 -25.50 45.36 -1.47
N GLN A 4 -24.52 46.25 -1.66
CA GLN A 4 -23.21 45.87 -2.20
C GLN A 4 -22.40 45.03 -1.21
N ILE A 5 -22.47 45.39 0.07
CA ILE A 5 -21.81 44.66 1.16
C ILE A 5 -22.40 43.26 1.32
N TRP A 6 -23.73 43.14 1.21
CA TRP A 6 -24.41 41.84 1.27
C TRP A 6 -23.97 40.90 0.13
N ASN A 7 -23.84 41.42 -1.09
CA ASN A 7 -23.38 40.64 -2.23
C ASN A 7 -21.92 40.17 -2.07
N ILE A 8 -21.04 41.01 -1.53
CA ILE A 8 -19.64 40.65 -1.27
C ILE A 8 -19.55 39.56 -0.20
N LEU A 9 -20.32 39.68 0.88
CA LEU A 9 -20.37 38.67 1.93
C LEU A 9 -20.87 37.31 1.39
N TYR A 10 -21.87 37.34 0.51
CA TYR A 10 -22.41 36.14 -0.13
C TYR A 10 -21.37 35.47 -1.06
N MET A 11 -20.64 36.26 -1.84
CA MET A 11 -19.57 35.77 -2.71
C MET A 11 -18.41 35.13 -1.92
N LEU A 12 -18.03 35.72 -0.78
CA LEU A 12 -17.02 35.15 0.11
C LEU A 12 -17.51 33.84 0.75
N GLY A 13 -18.79 33.77 1.14
CA GLY A 13 -19.39 32.54 1.63
C GLY A 13 -19.34 31.40 0.61
N LEU A 14 -19.66 31.68 -0.66
CA LEU A 14 -19.59 30.69 -1.74
C LEU A 14 -18.15 30.21 -2.00
N LEU A 15 -17.17 31.11 -1.91
CA LEU A 15 -15.75 30.75 -2.04
C LEU A 15 -15.28 29.80 -0.93
N ILE A 16 -15.69 30.04 0.31
CA ILE A 16 -15.33 29.18 1.45
C ILE A 16 -15.95 27.78 1.31
N ILE A 17 -17.21 27.72 0.86
CA ILE A 17 -17.92 26.45 0.64
C ILE A 17 -17.23 25.64 -0.46
N THR A 18 -16.94 26.26 -1.62
CA THR A 18 -16.27 25.57 -2.74
C THR A 18 -14.85 25.13 -2.40
N TYR A 19 -14.11 25.92 -1.62
CA TYR A 19 -12.80 25.50 -1.13
C TYR A 19 -12.89 24.28 -0.21
N SER A 20 -13.86 24.28 0.71
CA SER A 20 -14.10 23.17 1.63
C SER A 20 -14.47 21.89 0.88
N THR A 21 -15.32 21.96 -0.15
CA THR A 21 -15.69 20.76 -0.93
C THR A 21 -14.48 20.21 -1.68
N ILE A 22 -13.63 21.05 -2.26
CA ILE A 22 -12.40 20.61 -2.94
C ILE A 22 -11.48 19.89 -1.94
N LEU A 23 -11.28 20.47 -0.76
CA LEU A 23 -10.43 19.89 0.28
C LEU A 23 -10.93 18.51 0.74
N VAL A 24 -12.24 18.39 0.99
CA VAL A 24 -12.87 17.11 1.32
C VAL A 24 -12.69 16.09 0.20
N THR A 25 -12.83 16.51 -1.07
CA THR A 25 -12.66 15.62 -2.22
C THR A 25 -11.22 15.10 -2.33
N ILE A 26 -10.22 15.95 -2.09
CA ILE A 26 -8.80 15.56 -2.08
C ILE A 26 -8.55 14.54 -0.96
N ILE A 27 -9.05 14.80 0.25
CA ILE A 27 -8.86 13.90 1.39
C ILE A 27 -9.53 12.55 1.13
N VAL A 28 -10.78 12.55 0.66
CA VAL A 28 -11.51 11.31 0.35
C VAL A 28 -10.85 10.55 -0.80
N GLY A 29 -10.37 11.24 -1.84
CA GLY A 29 -9.66 10.62 -2.95
C GLY A 29 -8.31 10.01 -2.54
N PHE A 30 -7.52 10.74 -1.75
CA PHE A 30 -6.23 10.26 -1.24
C PHE A 30 -6.41 9.08 -0.28
N THR A 31 -7.38 9.20 0.63
CA THR A 31 -7.76 8.13 1.55
C THR A 31 -8.28 6.93 0.77
N GLY A 32 -9.15 7.12 -0.23
CA GLY A 32 -9.67 6.06 -1.07
C GLY A 32 -8.58 5.33 -1.85
N GLN A 33 -7.62 6.04 -2.46
CA GLN A 33 -6.49 5.44 -3.17
C GLN A 33 -5.60 4.62 -2.22
N LEU A 34 -5.28 5.17 -1.05
CA LEU A 34 -4.47 4.48 -0.05
C LEU A 34 -5.20 3.29 0.58
N PHE A 35 -6.49 3.42 0.91
CA PHE A 35 -7.30 2.35 1.47
C PHE A 35 -7.64 1.28 0.44
N TYR A 36 -7.82 1.64 -0.83
CA TYR A 36 -7.94 0.66 -1.91
C TYR A 36 -6.69 -0.21 -1.95
N TRP A 37 -5.51 0.40 -1.91
CA TRP A 37 -4.24 -0.34 -1.86
C TRP A 37 -4.11 -1.15 -0.55
N LEU A 38 -4.39 -0.54 0.61
CA LEU A 38 -4.16 -1.17 1.91
C LEU A 38 -5.15 -2.29 2.24
N PHE A 39 -6.40 -2.19 1.77
CA PHE A 39 -7.48 -3.10 2.15
C PHE A 39 -7.87 -4.09 1.04
N LEU A 40 -7.69 -3.75 -0.24
CA LEU A 40 -8.01 -4.66 -1.36
C LEU A 40 -6.77 -5.39 -1.92
N ASP A 41 -5.55 -4.84 -1.81
CA ASP A 41 -4.34 -5.60 -2.20
C ASP A 41 -3.92 -6.75 -1.26
N PRO A 42 -4.36 -6.88 0.01
CA PRO A 42 -4.22 -8.14 0.74
C PRO A 42 -4.94 -9.30 0.02
N CYS A 43 -5.94 -9.01 -0.81
CA CYS A 43 -6.69 -10.00 -1.58
C CYS A 43 -6.26 -10.04 -3.07
N GLY A 44 -5.70 -8.95 -3.62
CA GLY A 44 -5.27 -8.84 -5.02
C GLY A 44 -3.92 -9.48 -5.38
N PHE A 45 -3.03 -9.66 -4.40
CA PHE A 45 -1.81 -10.47 -4.58
C PHE A 45 -2.06 -11.99 -4.49
N ARG A 46 -3.31 -12.40 -4.22
CA ARG A 46 -3.71 -13.79 -4.23
C ARG A 46 -4.08 -14.20 -5.65
N ASN A 47 -3.06 -14.57 -6.44
CA ASN A 47 -3.11 -15.40 -7.66
C ASN A 47 -2.62 -14.72 -8.96
N ARG A 48 -1.30 -14.51 -9.10
CA ARG A 48 -0.68 -14.43 -10.45
C ARG A 48 0.54 -15.30 -10.68
N ASN A 49 0.99 -16.13 -9.72
CA ASN A 49 2.12 -17.05 -10.00
C ASN A 49 2.18 -18.34 -9.14
N ALA A 50 1.06 -18.81 -8.57
CA ALA A 50 1.02 -20.17 -8.00
C ALA A 50 0.97 -21.28 -9.08
N ASN A 51 0.88 -20.90 -10.36
CA ASN A 51 0.83 -21.80 -11.52
C ASN A 51 2.04 -21.67 -12.46
N ARG A 52 3.16 -21.06 -12.02
CA ARG A 52 4.42 -21.66 -12.45
C ARG A 52 4.47 -22.96 -11.67
N LYS A 53 4.12 -24.05 -12.34
CA LYS A 53 4.80 -25.33 -12.16
C LYS A 53 6.28 -24.98 -12.00
N LEU A 54 6.72 -24.80 -10.75
CA LEU A 54 8.07 -25.14 -10.35
C LEU A 54 8.12 -26.59 -10.78
N THR A 55 8.70 -26.79 -11.96
CA THR A 55 8.98 -28.10 -12.52
C THR A 55 9.51 -28.89 -11.35
N SER A 56 8.65 -29.78 -10.85
CA SER A 56 8.99 -30.85 -9.94
C SER A 56 9.90 -31.76 -10.75
N ALA A 57 11.13 -31.29 -10.95
CA ALA A 57 12.26 -32.11 -11.28
C ALA A 57 12.50 -32.90 -10.01
N ASN A 58 11.78 -34.02 -9.93
CA ASN A 58 12.01 -35.24 -9.20
C ASN A 58 13.42 -35.40 -8.57
N ASN A 59 13.77 -34.54 -7.63
CA ASN A 59 15.03 -34.60 -6.89
C ASN A 59 14.72 -34.19 -5.47
N LYS A 60 14.33 -35.22 -4.71
CA LYS A 60 14.37 -35.26 -3.26
C LYS A 60 15.81 -34.96 -2.82
N LYS A 61 16.13 -33.68 -2.66
CA LYS A 61 17.29 -33.17 -1.95
C LYS A 61 16.78 -32.11 -0.99
N ASP A 62 17.32 -32.16 0.22
CA ASP A 62 17.06 -31.28 1.34
C ASP A 62 17.50 -29.84 1.01
N ASN A 63 16.80 -29.21 0.06
CA ASN A 63 17.12 -27.88 -0.40
C ASN A 63 16.53 -26.89 0.60
N GLU A 64 17.36 -26.56 1.59
CA GLU A 64 17.20 -25.39 2.44
C GLU A 64 17.10 -24.16 1.52
N TYR A 65 15.87 -23.67 1.29
CA TYR A 65 15.66 -22.52 0.41
C TYR A 65 16.06 -21.25 1.13
N TYR A 66 17.24 -20.72 0.82
CA TYR A 66 17.65 -19.40 1.28
C TYR A 66 16.99 -18.31 0.43
N SER A 67 16.03 -17.58 1.01
CA SER A 67 15.30 -16.51 0.31
C SER A 67 15.88 -15.12 0.61
N LEU A 68 16.09 -14.30 -0.42
CA LEU A 68 16.56 -12.92 -0.24
C LEU A 68 15.43 -11.93 -0.57
N ILE A 69 15.07 -11.11 0.41
CA ILE A 69 14.05 -10.05 0.30
C ILE A 69 14.79 -8.72 0.17
N ILE A 70 14.56 -8.01 -0.93
CA ILE A 70 15.15 -6.68 -1.17
C ILE A 70 14.08 -5.64 -0.87
N GLY A 71 14.34 -4.82 0.16
CA GLY A 71 13.41 -3.84 0.73
C GLY A 71 12.74 -4.35 2.00
N SER A 72 12.72 -3.52 3.03
CA SER A 72 12.07 -3.69 4.33
C SER A 72 10.86 -2.77 4.52
N GLY A 73 10.28 -2.29 3.41
CA GLY A 73 8.97 -1.64 3.42
C GLY A 73 7.85 -2.59 3.84
N PHE A 74 6.61 -2.10 3.82
CA PHE A 74 5.42 -2.88 4.21
C PHE A 74 5.28 -4.21 3.46
N SER A 75 5.56 -4.23 2.15
CA SER A 75 5.50 -5.45 1.34
C SER A 75 6.62 -6.45 1.67
N GLY A 76 7.84 -5.96 1.91
CA GLY A 76 9.00 -6.79 2.26
C GLY A 76 8.84 -7.45 3.63
N LEU A 77 8.38 -6.68 4.62
CA LEU A 77 8.05 -7.21 5.94
C LEU A 77 6.87 -8.17 5.89
N GLY A 78 5.80 -7.85 5.14
CA GLY A 78 4.66 -8.75 4.95
C GLY A 78 5.07 -10.09 4.32
N MET A 79 5.97 -10.06 3.35
CA MET A 79 6.50 -11.27 2.73
C MET A 79 7.36 -12.10 3.69
N ALA A 80 8.21 -11.46 4.49
CA ALA A 80 8.99 -12.12 5.54
C ALA A 80 8.10 -12.79 6.61
N ILE A 81 7.06 -12.09 7.06
CA ILE A 81 6.06 -12.63 7.98
C ILE A 81 5.39 -13.85 7.36
N LYS A 82 4.99 -13.76 6.08
CA LYS A 82 4.29 -14.86 5.43
C LYS A 82 5.18 -16.08 5.21
N LEU A 83 6.45 -15.89 4.85
CA LEU A 83 7.42 -16.97 4.74
C LEU A 83 7.60 -17.68 6.09
N LYS A 84 7.73 -16.90 7.17
CA LYS A 84 7.82 -17.44 8.53
C LYS A 84 6.57 -18.24 8.93
N GLU A 85 5.37 -17.74 8.63
CA GLU A 85 4.11 -18.47 8.87
C GLU A 85 4.02 -19.78 8.07
N LEU A 86 4.59 -19.83 6.87
CA LEU A 86 4.62 -21.02 6.01
C LEU A 86 5.72 -22.02 6.41
N GLY A 87 6.45 -21.75 7.50
CA GLY A 87 7.54 -22.61 7.97
C GLY A 87 8.85 -22.45 7.19
N THR A 88 8.99 -21.36 6.43
CA THR A 88 10.24 -20.96 5.77
C THR A 88 10.90 -19.85 6.58
N ASP A 89 11.91 -20.21 7.37
CA ASP A 89 12.66 -19.31 8.27
C ASP A 89 14.02 -18.90 7.70
N ASN A 90 14.52 -19.61 6.70
CA ASN A 90 15.78 -19.33 6.03
C ASN A 90 15.65 -18.19 5.01
N PHE A 91 15.58 -16.95 5.50
CA PHE A 91 15.56 -15.77 4.64
C PHE A 91 16.33 -14.58 5.23
N THR A 92 16.72 -13.65 4.36
CA THR A 92 17.39 -12.41 4.76
C THR A 92 16.74 -11.22 4.07
N ILE A 93 16.54 -10.13 4.81
CA ILE A 93 15.98 -8.88 4.31
C ILE A 93 17.10 -7.87 4.23
N ILE A 94 17.25 -7.23 3.06
CA ILE A 94 18.22 -6.14 2.85
C ILE A 94 17.44 -4.85 2.60
N GLU A 95 17.79 -3.80 3.33
CA GLU A 95 17.26 -2.45 3.16
C GLU A 95 18.40 -1.47 2.84
N ARG A 96 18.13 -0.51 1.97
CA ARG A 96 19.09 0.56 1.65
C ARG A 96 19.16 1.60 2.77
N HIS A 97 18.00 1.90 3.37
CA HIS A 97 17.87 2.88 4.45
C HIS A 97 18.26 2.29 5.82
N GLY A 98 18.57 3.18 6.78
CA GLY A 98 18.88 2.80 8.16
C GLY A 98 17.65 2.47 9.01
N HIS A 99 16.45 2.44 8.42
CA HIS A 99 15.18 2.19 9.10
C HIS A 99 14.30 1.24 8.28
N VAL A 100 13.39 0.55 8.95
CA VAL A 100 12.35 -0.28 8.33
C VAL A 100 11.12 0.56 7.99
N GLY A 101 10.28 0.11 7.06
CA GLY A 101 8.99 0.75 6.75
C GLY A 101 8.91 1.54 5.43
N GLY A 102 9.99 1.59 4.66
CA GLY A 102 10.09 2.36 3.42
C GLY A 102 10.64 3.77 3.65
#